data_AF-A0A8A1M0Z1-F1
#
_entry.id   AF-A0A8A1M0Z1-F1
#
_cell.length_a   1.000
_cell.length_b   1.000
_cell.length_c   1.000
_cell.angle_alpha   90.00
_cell.angle_beta   90.00
_cell.angle_gamma   90.00
#
_symmetry.space_group_name_H-M   'P 1'
#
loop_
_entity.id
_entity.type
_entity.pdbx_description
1 polymer ?
#
loop_
_entity_poly.entity_id
_entity_poly.type
_entity_poly.pdbx_seq_one_letter_code
_entity_poly.pdbx_strand_id
1 'polypeptide(L)'
;MAFEISKLAKEDIPYSVEIVQKAFEDDPYFLWVFDAQKDAQNAVQSEIWNDSRGYYFCNVIAVADDARGKGIGKKLVEIVTDQADQEGMKCYLESSKKVPNLEIYGRMGFKFAKEMECHDGEDVCKVSGFLGLRHERIFHFRTLASMSF
;
A
#
# COMPACT_ATOMS: atom_id res chain seq x y z
N MET A 1 11.90 19.30 10.30
CA MET A 1 12.43 19.23 8.92
C MET A 1 11.22 19.21 7.99
N ALA A 2 11.12 20.16 7.06
CA ALA A 2 10.00 20.24 6.13
C ALA A 2 10.39 19.53 4.83
N PHE A 3 9.53 18.65 4.34
CA PHE A 3 9.62 18.06 3.00
C PHE A 3 8.33 18.41 2.26
N GLU A 4 8.43 18.56 0.94
CA GLU A 4 7.30 18.79 0.06
C GLU A 4 7.01 17.51 -0.72
N ILE A 5 5.73 17.19 -0.90
CA ILE A 5 5.31 16.08 -1.75
C ILE A 5 4.62 16.68 -2.97
N SER A 6 5.12 16.33 -4.14
CA SER A 6 4.57 16.72 -5.43
C SER A 6 4.27 15.48 -6.28
N LYS A 7 3.54 15.69 -7.38
CA LYS A 7 3.42 14.66 -8.42
C LYS A 7 4.76 14.45 -9.10
N LEU A 8 5.04 13.21 -9.46
CA LEU A 8 6.25 12.85 -10.19
C LEU A 8 6.20 13.43 -11.62
N ALA A 9 7.27 14.11 -12.02
CA ALA A 9 7.47 14.62 -13.37
C ALA A 9 8.37 13.67 -14.19
N LYS A 10 8.43 13.88 -15.51
CA LYS A 10 9.24 13.04 -16.41
C LYS A 10 10.73 13.13 -16.07
N GLU A 11 11.15 14.31 -15.62
CA GLU A 11 12.51 14.65 -15.24
C GLU A 11 12.95 13.88 -13.97
N ASP A 12 12.01 13.46 -13.13
CA ASP A 12 12.28 12.73 -11.88
C ASP A 12 12.44 11.21 -12.08
N ILE A 13 12.13 10.70 -13.28
CA ILE A 13 12.15 9.25 -13.58
C ILE A 13 13.51 8.62 -13.27
N PRO A 14 14.67 9.17 -13.72
CA PRO A 14 15.96 8.53 -13.45
C PRO A 14 16.23 8.36 -11.96
N TYR A 15 16.01 9.41 -11.18
CA TYR A 15 16.23 9.39 -9.73
C TYR A 15 15.25 8.46 -9.01
N SER A 16 13.99 8.41 -9.47
CA SER A 16 12.98 7.52 -8.90
C SER A 16 13.30 6.04 -9.16
N VAL A 17 13.82 5.73 -10.35
CA VAL A 17 14.27 4.37 -10.69
C VAL A 17 15.39 3.93 -9.74
N GLU A 18 16.37 4.80 -9.50
CA GLU A 18 17.46 4.50 -8.54
C GLU A 18 16.93 4.24 -7.13
N ILE A 19 16.01 5.08 -6.65
CA ILE A 19 15.39 4.89 -5.32
C ILE A 19 14.64 3.55 -5.25
N VAL A 20 13.86 3.22 -6.28
CA VAL A 20 13.09 1.96 -6.31
C VAL A 20 14.05 0.77 -6.37
N GLN A 21 15.01 0.75 -7.30
CA GLN A 21 15.98 -0.34 -7.42
C GLN A 21 16.69 -0.60 -6.09
N LYS A 22 17.15 0.46 -5.42
CA LYS A 22 17.82 0.36 -4.12
C LYS A 22 16.88 -0.07 -2.99
N ALA A 23 15.64 0.43 -2.98
CA ALA A 23 14.67 0.07 -1.94
C ALA A 23 14.28 -1.41 -1.98
N PHE A 24 14.39 -2.04 -3.16
CA PHE A 24 13.97 -3.40 -3.42
C PHE A 24 15.13 -4.36 -3.75
N GLU A 25 16.39 -3.93 -3.61
CA GLU A 25 17.60 -4.72 -3.95
C GLU A 25 17.64 -6.08 -3.23
N ASP A 26 17.29 -6.09 -1.95
CA ASP A 26 17.22 -7.29 -1.11
C ASP A 26 15.77 -7.79 -0.90
N ASP A 27 14.80 -7.30 -1.69
CA ASP A 27 13.40 -7.66 -1.52
C ASP A 27 12.95 -8.66 -2.60
N PRO A 28 12.67 -9.92 -2.23
CA PRO A 28 12.21 -10.94 -3.19
C PRO A 28 10.90 -10.56 -3.90
N TYR A 29 10.14 -9.58 -3.37
CA TYR A 29 8.96 -9.01 -4.02
C TYR A 29 9.26 -8.27 -5.32
N PHE A 30 10.50 -7.77 -5.51
CA PHE A 30 10.87 -7.06 -6.73
C PHE A 30 10.71 -7.93 -7.98
N LEU A 31 11.13 -9.20 -7.89
CA LEU A 31 10.99 -10.20 -8.96
C LEU A 31 9.52 -10.41 -9.36
N TRP A 32 8.60 -10.11 -8.46
CA TRP A 32 7.17 -10.30 -8.63
C TRP A 32 6.42 -9.09 -9.17
N VAL A 33 6.78 -7.87 -8.75
CA VAL A 33 6.16 -6.63 -9.26
C VAL A 33 6.48 -6.44 -10.76
N PHE A 34 7.64 -6.92 -11.20
CA PHE A 34 8.19 -6.60 -12.52
C PHE A 34 8.34 -7.81 -13.47
N ASP A 35 8.09 -9.06 -13.04
CA ASP A 35 8.23 -10.27 -13.89
C ASP A 35 7.14 -11.36 -13.70
N ALA A 36 7.40 -12.58 -14.18
CA ALA A 36 6.57 -13.76 -14.52
C ALA A 36 5.39 -14.18 -13.63
N GLN A 37 5.20 -13.59 -12.46
CA GLN A 37 4.18 -14.01 -11.50
C GLN A 37 3.04 -13.00 -11.30
N LYS A 38 3.00 -11.96 -12.15
CA LYS A 38 1.87 -11.03 -12.30
C LYS A 38 0.51 -11.74 -12.39
N ASP A 39 0.45 -12.93 -12.98
CA ASP A 39 -0.78 -13.71 -13.08
C ASP A 39 -1.30 -14.20 -11.72
N ALA A 40 -0.41 -14.60 -10.81
CA ALA A 40 -0.80 -15.00 -9.47
C ALA A 40 -1.15 -13.78 -8.59
N GLN A 41 -0.54 -12.62 -8.83
CA GLN A 41 -0.94 -11.36 -8.20
C GLN A 41 -2.36 -10.98 -8.67
N ASN A 42 -2.60 -11.03 -9.98
CA ASN A 42 -3.91 -10.78 -10.58
C ASN A 42 -4.98 -11.73 -10.04
N ALA A 43 -4.65 -13.02 -9.89
CA ALA A 43 -5.59 -14.02 -9.34
C ALA A 43 -6.02 -13.62 -7.92
N VAL A 44 -5.09 -13.28 -7.04
CA VAL A 44 -5.42 -12.88 -5.67
C VAL A 44 -6.13 -11.52 -5.64
N GLN A 45 -5.67 -10.55 -6.42
CA GLN A 45 -6.33 -9.26 -6.54
C GLN A 45 -7.77 -9.43 -7.01
N SER A 46 -8.06 -10.34 -7.94
CA SER A 46 -9.44 -10.59 -8.41
C SER A 46 -10.38 -11.14 -7.32
N GLU A 47 -9.86 -11.86 -6.33
CA GLU A 47 -10.66 -12.32 -5.19
C GLU A 47 -10.96 -11.18 -4.19
N ILE A 48 -10.05 -10.22 -4.07
CA ILE A 48 -10.16 -9.10 -3.12
C ILE A 48 -10.90 -7.91 -3.76
N TRP A 49 -10.61 -7.62 -5.03
CA TRP A 49 -11.03 -6.43 -5.76
C TRP A 49 -12.43 -6.59 -6.36
N ASN A 50 -13.41 -6.65 -5.47
CA ASN A 50 -14.82 -6.85 -5.83
C ASN A 50 -15.64 -5.55 -6.01
N ASP A 51 -15.02 -4.37 -5.90
CA ASP A 51 -15.70 -3.09 -6.14
C ASP A 51 -15.57 -2.75 -7.62
N SER A 52 -16.70 -2.67 -8.32
CA SER A 52 -16.74 -2.38 -9.75
C SER A 52 -16.18 -0.99 -10.11
N ARG A 53 -16.10 -0.08 -9.12
CA ARG A 53 -15.48 1.23 -9.29
C ARG A 53 -13.96 1.18 -9.28
N GLY A 54 -13.37 0.06 -8.85
CA GLY A 54 -11.92 -0.12 -8.71
C GLY A 54 -11.36 0.28 -7.33
N TYR A 55 -10.04 0.38 -7.27
CA TYR A 55 -9.28 0.59 -6.03
C TYR A 55 -8.16 1.61 -6.25
N TYR A 56 -7.90 2.42 -5.24
CA TYR A 56 -6.64 3.15 -5.12
C TYR A 56 -5.54 2.18 -4.68
N PHE A 57 -4.68 1.78 -5.61
CA PHE A 57 -3.61 0.81 -5.34
C PHE A 57 -2.26 1.48 -5.11
N CYS A 58 -1.73 1.41 -3.88
CA CYS A 58 -0.37 1.80 -3.58
C CYS A 58 0.60 0.68 -3.97
N ASN A 59 0.88 0.55 -5.27
CA ASN A 59 1.68 -0.55 -5.82
C ASN A 59 3.15 -0.50 -5.34
N VAL A 60 3.81 0.67 -5.49
CA VAL A 60 5.21 0.85 -5.09
C VAL A 60 5.32 2.05 -4.18
N ILE A 61 5.87 1.84 -2.98
CA ILE A 61 6.19 2.90 -2.02
C ILE A 61 7.66 2.76 -1.66
N ALA A 62 8.47 3.70 -2.09
CA ALA A 62 9.91 3.72 -1.82
C ALA A 62 10.32 5.07 -1.23
N VAL A 63 11.30 5.05 -0.33
CA VAL A 63 11.89 6.24 0.28
C VAL A 63 13.40 6.08 0.25
N ALA A 64 14.09 7.08 -0.29
CA ALA A 64 15.55 7.16 -0.32
C ALA A 64 16.13 6.97 1.10
N ASP A 65 17.27 6.28 1.20
CA ASP A 65 17.84 5.87 2.49
C ASP A 65 18.11 7.04 3.43
N ASP A 66 18.62 8.15 2.89
CA ASP A 66 18.91 9.40 3.60
C ASP A 66 17.65 10.18 4.04
N ALA A 67 16.48 9.75 3.53
CA ALA A 67 15.18 10.32 3.82
C ALA A 67 14.31 9.41 4.72
N ARG A 68 14.76 8.19 5.04
CA ARG A 68 14.04 7.26 5.93
C ARG A 68 13.93 7.80 7.36
N GLY A 69 12.97 7.28 8.12
CA GLY A 69 12.72 7.70 9.50
C GLY A 69 12.06 9.08 9.66
N LYS A 70 11.82 9.82 8.56
CA LYS A 70 11.22 11.16 8.57
C LYS A 70 9.70 11.17 8.38
N GLY A 71 9.06 10.00 8.33
CA GLY A 71 7.61 9.87 8.14
C GLY A 71 7.11 10.03 6.70
N ILE A 72 8.01 10.10 5.71
CA ILE A 72 7.67 10.33 4.30
C ILE A 72 6.77 9.20 3.74
N GLY A 73 7.15 7.94 3.97
CA GLY A 73 6.35 6.80 3.50
C GLY A 73 4.92 6.80 4.04
N LYS A 74 4.75 7.12 5.33
CA LYS A 74 3.43 7.31 5.94
C LYS A 74 2.65 8.42 5.23
N LYS A 75 3.29 9.58 4.99
CA LYS A 75 2.63 10.72 4.35
C LYS A 75 2.21 10.43 2.91
N LEU A 76 3.01 9.67 2.15
CA LEU A 76 2.67 9.21 0.80
C LEU A 76 1.39 8.36 0.81
N VAL A 77 1.30 7.39 1.72
CA VAL A 77 0.10 6.55 1.85
C VAL A 77 -1.10 7.37 2.33
N GLU A 78 -0.91 8.31 3.26
CA GLU A 78 -1.99 9.20 3.73
C GLU A 78 -2.62 9.99 2.58
N ILE A 79 -1.82 10.55 1.67
CA ILE A 79 -2.32 11.29 0.51
C ILE A 79 -3.26 10.42 -0.35
N VAL A 80 -2.87 9.18 -0.62
CA VAL A 80 -3.68 8.26 -1.43
C VAL A 80 -4.96 7.87 -0.69
N THR A 81 -4.87 7.58 0.61
CA THR A 81 -6.05 7.23 1.42
C THR A 81 -6.99 8.41 1.63
N ASP A 82 -6.47 9.64 1.73
CA ASP A 82 -7.28 10.86 1.86
C ASP A 82 -8.10 11.06 0.57
N GLN A 83 -7.48 10.84 -0.60
CA GLN A 83 -8.18 10.87 -1.88
C GLN A 83 -9.24 9.77 -1.97
N ALA A 84 -8.88 8.53 -1.61
CA ALA A 84 -9.81 7.40 -1.62
C ALA A 84 -11.04 7.66 -0.73
N ASP A 85 -10.83 8.23 0.46
CA ASP A 85 -11.94 8.56 1.37
C ASP A 85 -12.81 9.71 0.86
N GLN A 86 -12.23 10.71 0.18
CA GLN A 86 -13.00 11.80 -0.44
C GLN A 86 -13.93 11.29 -1.54
N GLU A 87 -13.50 10.26 -2.27
CA GLU A 87 -14.27 9.63 -3.34
C GLU A 87 -15.14 8.45 -2.88
N GLY A 88 -15.05 8.07 -1.60
CA GLY A 88 -15.72 6.88 -1.08
C GLY A 88 -15.25 5.58 -1.74
N MET A 89 -13.99 5.54 -2.15
CA MET A 89 -13.33 4.45 -2.86
C MET A 89 -12.45 3.63 -1.90
N LYS A 90 -12.26 2.34 -2.21
CA LYS A 90 -11.38 1.46 -1.46
C LYS A 90 -9.91 1.72 -1.81
N CYS A 91 -9.03 1.61 -0.83
CA CYS A 91 -7.58 1.66 -1.02
C CYS A 91 -6.98 0.29 -0.71
N TYR A 92 -6.00 -0.14 -1.48
CA TYR A 92 -5.33 -1.42 -1.32
C TYR A 92 -3.81 -1.23 -1.39
N LEU A 93 -3.07 -2.03 -0.62
CA LEU A 93 -1.61 -2.10 -0.70
C LEU A 93 -1.15 -3.52 -0.41
N GLU A 94 0.06 -3.83 -0.85
CA GLU A 94 0.73 -5.10 -0.61
C GLU A 94 2.05 -4.85 0.13
N SER A 95 2.46 -5.82 0.94
CA SER A 95 3.74 -5.75 1.63
C SER A 95 4.41 -7.10 1.75
N SER A 96 5.68 -7.15 1.32
CA SER A 96 6.60 -8.27 1.45
C SER A 96 7.14 -8.49 2.87
N LYS A 97 6.98 -7.50 3.75
CA LYS A 97 7.47 -7.53 5.14
C LYS A 97 6.32 -7.30 6.10
N LYS A 98 5.93 -8.32 6.88
CA LYS A 98 4.86 -8.19 7.88
C LYS A 98 5.23 -7.25 9.02
N VAL A 99 6.44 -7.38 9.58
CA VAL A 99 6.91 -6.53 10.68
C VAL A 99 7.95 -5.55 10.14
N PRO A 100 7.82 -4.23 10.41
CA PRO A 100 6.80 -3.56 11.23
C PRO A 100 5.53 -3.11 10.47
N ASN A 101 5.43 -3.41 9.16
CA ASN A 101 4.45 -2.76 8.28
C ASN A 101 2.98 -3.04 8.63
N LEU A 102 2.65 -4.24 9.12
CA LEU A 102 1.31 -4.62 9.57
C LEU A 102 0.77 -3.62 10.60
N GLU A 103 1.57 -3.26 11.60
CA GLU A 103 1.16 -2.30 12.62
C GLU A 103 1.03 -0.88 12.06
N ILE A 104 1.96 -0.49 11.18
CA ILE A 104 1.97 0.83 10.55
C ILE A 104 0.67 1.01 9.75
N TYR A 105 0.35 0.08 8.85
CA TYR A 105 -0.85 0.14 8.03
C TYR A 105 -2.13 -0.05 8.85
N GLY A 106 -2.10 -0.89 9.89
CA GLY A 106 -3.20 -1.04 10.84
C GLY A 106 -3.58 0.27 11.53
N ARG A 107 -2.58 1.04 12.00
CA ARG A 107 -2.81 2.38 12.58
C ARG A 107 -3.37 3.37 11.56
N MET A 108 -3.07 3.19 10.28
CA MET A 108 -3.63 3.98 9.19
C MET A 108 -5.07 3.56 8.84
N GLY A 109 -5.54 2.41 9.30
CA GLY A 109 -6.90 1.91 9.06
C GLY A 109 -7.02 0.85 7.99
N PHE A 110 -5.90 0.30 7.52
CA PHE A 110 -5.91 -0.91 6.73
C PHE A 110 -6.18 -2.12 7.62
N LYS A 111 -6.88 -3.10 7.06
CA LYS A 111 -7.06 -4.43 7.63
C LYS A 111 -6.32 -5.42 6.76
N PHE A 112 -5.73 -6.44 7.38
CA PHE A 112 -5.16 -7.57 6.65
C PHE A 112 -6.29 -8.26 5.86
N ALA A 113 -6.06 -8.49 4.56
CA ALA A 113 -7.01 -9.14 3.68
C ALA A 113 -6.62 -10.59 3.41
N LYS A 114 -5.39 -10.83 2.92
CA LYS A 114 -4.92 -12.17 2.54
C LYS A 114 -3.39 -12.23 2.57
N GLU A 115 -2.85 -13.42 2.81
CA GLU A 115 -1.44 -13.74 2.57
C GLU A 115 -1.32 -14.55 1.28
N MET A 116 -0.29 -14.23 0.51
CA MET A 116 0.02 -14.83 -0.77
C MET A 116 1.40 -15.46 -0.66
N GLU A 117 1.50 -16.73 -1.01
CA GLU A 117 2.78 -17.43 -1.12
C GLU A 117 3.24 -17.34 -2.57
N CYS A 118 4.45 -16.82 -2.73
CA CYS A 118 5.08 -16.53 -3.99
C CYS A 118 6.25 -17.48 -4.13
N HIS A 119 6.21 -18.37 -5.13
CA HIS A 119 7.21 -19.42 -5.31
C HIS A 119 8.12 -19.08 -6.48
N ASP A 120 9.41 -18.88 -6.25
CA ASP A 120 10.42 -18.79 -7.31
C ASP A 120 11.39 -19.97 -7.19
N GLY A 121 11.15 -21.02 -7.98
CA GLY A 121 11.85 -22.30 -7.80
C GLY A 121 11.57 -22.90 -6.41
N GLU A 122 12.61 -23.03 -5.58
CA GLU A 122 12.50 -23.51 -4.19
C GLU A 122 12.25 -22.38 -3.17
N ASP A 123 12.39 -21.10 -3.59
CA ASP A 123 12.24 -19.95 -2.70
C ASP A 123 10.78 -19.57 -2.53
N VAL A 124 10.34 -19.35 -1.27
CA VAL A 124 8.98 -18.92 -0.93
C VAL A 124 9.01 -17.54 -0.28
N CYS A 125 8.49 -16.54 -0.98
CA CYS A 125 8.23 -15.21 -0.43
C CYS A 125 6.76 -15.11 0.01
N LYS A 126 6.52 -14.49 1.17
CA LYS A 126 5.15 -14.25 1.68
C LYS A 126 4.79 -12.78 1.55
N VAL A 127 3.75 -12.50 0.77
CA VAL A 127 3.23 -11.14 0.59
C VAL A 127 1.89 -11.01 1.30
N SER A 128 1.73 -9.96 2.10
CA SER A 128 0.49 -9.65 2.78
C SER A 128 -0.26 -8.54 2.05
N GLY A 129 -1.47 -8.84 1.59
CA GLY A 129 -2.41 -7.88 1.03
C GLY A 129 -3.22 -7.20 2.12
N PHE A 130 -3.39 -5.89 2.00
CA PHE A 130 -4.06 -5.03 2.97
C PHE A 130 -5.14 -4.20 2.30
N LEU A 131 -6.35 -4.22 2.87
CA LEU A 131 -7.48 -3.44 2.39
C LEU A 131 -7.82 -2.31 3.38
N GLY A 132 -7.92 -1.09 2.87
CA GLY A 132 -8.26 0.10 3.63
C GLY A 132 -9.52 0.77 3.11
N LEU A 133 -10.47 1.02 4.02
CA LEU A 133 -11.56 1.96 3.81
C LEU A 133 -11.80 2.67 5.14
N ARG A 134 -11.33 3.92 5.29
CA ARG A 134 -11.42 4.61 6.59
C ARG A 134 -12.82 5.16 6.82
N HIS A 135 -13.61 5.37 5.76
CA HIS A 135 -14.98 5.88 5.82
C HIS A 135 -15.97 4.97 6.58
N GLU A 136 -15.74 3.65 6.64
CA GLU A 136 -16.56 2.72 7.44
C GLU A 136 -16.42 2.96 8.97
N ARG A 137 -15.31 3.57 9.40
CA ARG A 137 -15.12 3.96 10.82
C ARG A 137 -15.97 5.19 11.19
N ILE A 138 -16.31 6.04 10.23
CA ILE A 138 -17.11 7.26 10.48
C ILE A 138 -18.56 6.88 10.78
N PHE A 139 -19.13 5.88 10.08
CA PHE A 139 -20.48 5.41 10.38
C PHE A 139 -20.59 4.77 11.76
N HIS A 140 -19.60 3.98 12.21
CA HIS A 140 -19.64 3.40 13.55
C HIS A 140 -19.54 4.45 14.67
N PHE A 141 -18.80 5.55 14.44
CA PHE A 141 -18.73 6.67 15.40
C PHE A 141 -19.96 7.59 15.35
N ARG A 142 -20.56 7.81 14.18
CA ARG A 142 -21.80 8.60 14.05
C ARG A 142 -23.00 7.90 14.67
N THR A 143 -23.10 6.56 14.57
CA THR A 143 -24.21 5.82 15.21
C THR A 143 -24.10 5.78 16.73
N LEU A 144 -22.89 5.87 17.30
CA LEU A 144 -22.68 5.96 18.75
C LEU A 144 -22.88 7.37 19.33
N ALA A 145 -22.89 8.41 18.50
CA ALA A 145 -23.06 9.81 18.94
C ALA A 145 -24.50 10.36 18.76
N SER A 146 -25.43 9.57 18.21
CA SER A 146 -26.83 10.01 17.98
C SER A 146 -27.85 9.09 18.65
N MET A 147 -27.72 8.85 19.95
CA MET A 147 -28.83 8.39 20.80
C MET A 147 -28.65 8.97 22.20
N SER A 148 -29.04 10.24 22.37
CA SER A 148 -29.49 10.85 23.62
C SER A 148 -30.04 12.25 23.31
N PHE A 149 -31.33 12.32 23.01
CA PHE A 149 -32.22 13.41 23.42
C PHE A 149 -33.51 12.75 23.93
#